data_AF-A0A1J5AX92-F1
#
_entry.id   AF-A0A1J5AX92-F1
#
_cell.length_a   1.000
_cell.length_b   1.000
_cell.length_c   1.000
_cell.angle_alpha   90.00
_cell.angle_beta   90.00
_cell.angle_gamma   90.00
#
_symmetry.space_group_name_H-M   'P 1'
#
loop_
_entity.id
_entity.type
_entity.pdbx_description
1 polymer ?
#
loop_
_entity_poly.entity_id
_entity_poly.type
_entity_poly.pdbx_seq_one_letter_code
_entity_poly.pdbx_strand_id
1 'polypeptide(L)'
;MAKFPYIVIPGKDKDIYLPWISVSLDYPKTHKVTLPVWALIDSGADSCLCCLEIGQWLGIKFKKQPQKVFTAANGEQFSGFKERIKMFFSGKKYFCDFYFSKSIPVKSPIILGQNGFFDQPSLHDRWPSRSNLVAPPYFSPLAFSREKEYYRFVCQKLLYQDQKRRK
;
A
#
# COMPACT_ATOMS: atom_id res chain seq x y z
N MET A 1 4.41 21.87 6.88
CA MET A 1 4.29 21.09 5.63
C MET A 1 4.58 19.62 5.91
N ALA A 2 3.86 18.69 5.28
CA ALA A 2 4.16 17.27 5.43
C ALA A 2 5.46 16.96 4.66
N LYS A 3 6.47 16.41 5.34
CA LYS A 3 7.68 15.89 4.70
C LYS A 3 7.42 14.43 4.33
N PHE A 4 7.70 14.07 3.08
CA PHE A 4 7.57 12.70 2.59
C PHE A 4 8.97 12.07 2.58
N PRO A 5 9.32 11.25 3.57
CA PRO A 5 10.62 10.63 3.60
C PRO A 5 10.72 9.61 2.47
N TYR A 6 11.75 9.71 1.65
CA TYR A 6 12.14 8.59 0.79
C TYR A 6 12.76 7.52 1.67
N ILE A 7 12.30 6.27 1.55
CA ILE A 7 13.03 5.15 2.15
C ILE A 7 14.27 4.94 1.31
N VAL A 8 15.43 4.97 1.96
CA VAL A 8 16.73 4.70 1.34
C VAL A 8 17.00 3.21 1.52
N ILE A 9 17.08 2.49 0.41
CA ILE A 9 17.54 1.11 0.37
C ILE A 9 19.00 1.14 -0.04
N PRO A 10 19.92 0.65 0.81
CA PRO A 10 21.33 0.58 0.45
C PRO A 10 21.50 -0.38 -0.73
N GLY A 11 21.97 0.14 -1.86
CA GLY A 11 22.31 -0.66 -3.03
C GLY A 11 23.79 -1.02 -3.05
N LYS A 12 24.15 -2.00 -3.88
CA LYS A 12 25.55 -2.44 -4.01
C LYS A 12 26.47 -1.34 -4.56
N ASP A 13 25.97 -0.56 -5.52
CA ASP A 13 26.73 0.50 -6.19
C ASP A 13 26.21 1.91 -5.85
N LYS A 14 24.90 2.06 -5.65
CA LYS A 14 24.23 3.32 -5.29
C LYS A 14 22.99 3.06 -4.46
N ASP A 15 22.70 3.96 -3.52
CA ASP A 15 21.48 3.95 -2.75
C ASP A 15 20.25 4.16 -3.65
N ILE A 16 19.20 3.38 -3.39
CA ILE A 16 17.92 3.47 -4.10
C ILE A 16 16.92 4.18 -3.19
N TYR A 17 16.38 5.29 -3.67
CA TYR A 17 15.39 6.09 -2.95
C TYR A 17 14.00 5.71 -3.45
N LEU A 18 13.20 5.08 -2.61
CA LEU A 18 11.83 4.73 -2.95
C LEU A 18 10.83 5.61 -2.16
N PRO A 19 9.81 6.19 -2.82
CA PRO A 19 8.83 7.05 -2.18
C PRO A 19 7.76 6.22 -1.45
N TRP A 20 8.14 5.58 -0.35
CA TRP A 20 7.22 4.80 0.46
C TRP A 20 6.67 5.64 1.62
N ILE A 21 5.38 5.47 1.89
CA ILE A 21 4.70 6.08 3.03
C ILE A 21 3.96 5.04 3.85
N SER A 22 3.90 5.27 5.16
CA SER A 22 3.12 4.45 6.06
C SER A 22 1.66 4.91 6.04
N VAL A 23 0.74 4.00 5.68
CA VAL A 23 -0.70 4.25 5.62
C VAL A 23 -1.47 3.23 6.45
N SER A 24 -2.68 3.57 6.89
CA SER A 24 -3.61 2.58 7.44
C SER A 24 -4.89 2.60 6.64
N LEU A 25 -5.46 1.43 6.36
CA LEU A 25 -6.69 1.29 5.60
C LEU A 25 -7.83 0.92 6.54
N ASP A 26 -8.92 1.67 6.48
CA ASP A 26 -10.19 1.41 7.15
C ASP A 26 -11.24 1.10 6.10
N TYR A 27 -11.98 0.02 6.31
CA TYR A 27 -13.14 -0.29 5.51
C TYR A 27 -14.44 0.07 6.23
N PRO A 28 -15.13 1.16 5.82
CA PRO A 28 -16.29 1.68 6.56
C PRO A 28 -17.43 0.67 6.75
N LYS A 29 -17.57 -0.32 5.85
CA LYS A 29 -18.66 -1.31 5.91
C LYS A 29 -18.44 -2.37 6.99
N THR A 30 -17.21 -2.59 7.44
CA THR A 30 -16.87 -3.61 8.44
C THR A 30 -16.23 -3.01 9.68
N HIS A 31 -15.90 -1.71 9.66
CA HIS A 31 -15.16 -1.00 10.70
C HIS A 31 -13.80 -1.63 11.03
N LYS A 32 -13.29 -2.48 10.13
CA LYS A 32 -11.96 -3.07 10.27
C LYS A 32 -10.91 -2.09 9.76
N VAL A 33 -9.84 -1.99 10.53
CA VAL A 33 -8.70 -1.14 10.22
C VAL A 33 -7.44 -2.00 10.18
N THR A 34 -6.55 -1.73 9.23
CA THR A 34 -5.22 -2.34 9.21
C THR A 34 -4.33 -1.66 10.25
N LEU A 35 -3.33 -2.38 10.77
CA LEU A 35 -2.15 -1.70 11.31
C LEU A 35 -1.45 -0.91 10.19
N PRO A 36 -0.54 0.03 10.51
CA PRO A 36 0.20 0.75 9.49
C PRO A 36 0.93 -0.19 8.54
N VAL A 37 0.74 0.04 7.24
CA VAL A 37 1.34 -0.71 6.14
C VAL A 37 2.10 0.26 5.24
N TRP A 38 3.27 -0.17 4.81
CA TRP A 38 4.10 0.56 3.86
C TRP A 38 3.48 0.49 2.45
N ALA A 39 3.25 1.66 1.86
CA ALA A 39 2.68 1.84 0.53
C ALA A 39 3.64 2.59 -0.39
N LEU A 40 3.81 2.11 -1.62
CA LEU A 40 4.62 2.76 -2.64
C LEU A 40 3.80 3.85 -3.33
N ILE A 41 4.33 5.07 -3.38
CA ILE A 41 3.79 6.13 -4.23
C ILE A 41 4.30 5.93 -5.65
N ASP A 42 3.39 5.80 -6.62
CA ASP A 42 3.75 5.55 -8.01
C ASP A 42 2.83 6.32 -8.98
N SER A 43 3.32 7.45 -9.49
CA SER A 43 2.59 8.24 -10.48
C SER A 43 2.49 7.54 -11.84
N GLY A 44 3.28 6.48 -12.09
CA GLY A 44 3.17 5.64 -13.28
C GLY A 44 2.03 4.62 -13.21
N ALA A 45 1.45 4.41 -12.04
CA ALA A 45 0.29 3.54 -11.87
C ALA A 45 -1.02 4.31 -12.10
N ASP A 46 -1.88 3.82 -12.99
CA ASP A 46 -3.16 4.46 -13.32
C ASP A 46 -4.13 4.56 -12.12
N SER A 47 -4.04 3.67 -11.15
CA SER A 47 -4.98 3.57 -10.03
C SER A 47 -4.28 3.05 -8.79
N CYS A 48 -4.86 3.31 -7.62
CA CYS A 48 -4.38 2.68 -6.39
C CYS A 48 -4.66 1.17 -6.41
N LEU A 49 -3.63 0.39 -6.11
CA LEU A 49 -3.68 -1.07 -6.11
C LEU A 49 -3.37 -1.59 -4.71
N CYS A 50 -4.00 -2.70 -4.33
CA CYS A 50 -3.77 -3.35 -3.05
C CYS A 50 -3.78 -4.87 -3.22
N CYS A 51 -2.99 -5.59 -2.42
CA CYS A 51 -3.04 -7.05 -2.40
C CYS A 51 -4.38 -7.54 -1.86
N LEU A 52 -4.84 -8.68 -2.38
CA LEU A 52 -6.15 -9.23 -2.05
C LEU A 52 -6.27 -9.60 -0.56
N GLU A 53 -5.17 -10.00 0.07
CA GLU A 53 -5.09 -10.42 1.47
C GLU A 53 -5.47 -9.28 2.43
N ILE A 54 -5.04 -8.05 2.15
CA ILE A 54 -5.45 -6.88 2.93
C ILE A 54 -6.96 -6.67 2.79
N GLY A 55 -7.50 -6.80 1.58
CA GLY A 55 -8.93 -6.69 1.37
C GLY A 55 -9.74 -7.76 2.10
N GLN A 56 -9.24 -9.01 2.12
CA GLN A 56 -9.83 -10.09 2.90
C GLN A 56 -9.74 -9.83 4.40
N TRP A 57 -8.62 -9.29 4.88
CA TRP A 57 -8.46 -8.86 6.27
C TRP A 57 -9.53 -7.83 6.65
N LEU A 58 -9.71 -6.81 5.81
CA LEU A 58 -10.76 -5.80 5.92
C LEU A 58 -12.18 -6.36 5.80
N GLY A 59 -12.34 -7.65 5.47
CA GLY A 59 -13.63 -8.33 5.39
C GLY A 59 -14.40 -8.06 4.09
N ILE A 60 -13.70 -7.61 3.05
CA ILE A 60 -14.30 -7.36 1.73
C ILE A 60 -14.66 -8.70 1.07
N LYS A 61 -15.86 -8.76 0.47
CA LYS A 61 -16.37 -9.95 -0.24
C LYS A 61 -16.25 -9.77 -1.76
N PHE A 62 -15.18 -10.30 -2.34
CA PHE A 62 -14.85 -10.10 -3.77
C PHE A 62 -15.67 -10.95 -4.77
N LYS A 63 -16.34 -12.02 -4.34
CA LYS A 63 -16.93 -13.05 -5.23
C LYS A 63 -18.00 -12.55 -6.23
N LYS A 64 -18.57 -11.35 -6.04
CA LYS A 64 -19.67 -10.83 -6.87
C LYS A 64 -19.37 -9.47 -7.50
N GLN A 65 -18.10 -9.07 -7.50
CA GLN A 65 -17.72 -7.73 -7.92
C GLN A 65 -17.19 -7.75 -9.36
N PRO A 66 -17.57 -6.75 -10.17
CA PRO A 66 -16.97 -6.57 -11.49
C PRO A 66 -15.47 -6.34 -11.32
N GLN A 67 -14.70 -6.98 -12.20
CA GLN A 67 -13.26 -6.82 -12.25
C GLN A 67 -12.88 -5.80 -13.31
N LYS A 68 -11.84 -5.02 -13.03
CA LYS A 68 -11.15 -4.20 -14.03
C LYS A 68 -9.83 -4.88 -14.39
N VAL A 69 -9.51 -4.93 -15.68
CA VAL A 69 -8.21 -5.43 -16.17
C VAL A 69 -7.21 -4.27 -16.18
N PHE A 70 -5.98 -4.57 -15.79
CA PHE A 70 -4.83 -3.69 -15.77
C PHE A 70 -3.67 -4.35 -16.53
N THR A 71 -2.74 -3.54 -17.01
CA THR A 71 -1.51 -3.99 -17.64
C THR A 71 -0.34 -3.52 -16.80
N ALA A 72 0.49 -4.44 -16.32
CA ALA A 72 1.70 -4.13 -15.58
C ALA A 72 2.80 -3.60 -16.52
N ALA A 73 3.86 -3.02 -15.95
CA ALA A 73 4.97 -2.45 -16.71
C ALA A 73 5.72 -3.48 -17.60
N ASN A 74 5.64 -4.77 -17.25
CA ASN A 74 6.18 -5.87 -18.05
C ASN A 74 5.22 -6.35 -19.16
N GLY A 75 4.07 -5.70 -19.35
CA GLY A 75 3.05 -6.06 -20.34
C GLY A 75 2.07 -7.15 -19.88
N GLU A 76 2.28 -7.76 -18.71
CA GLU A 76 1.36 -8.78 -18.19
C GLU A 76 0.03 -8.16 -17.75
N GLN A 77 -1.06 -8.84 -18.07
CA GLN A 77 -2.40 -8.43 -17.65
C GLN A 77 -2.80 -9.07 -16.33
N PHE A 78 -3.47 -8.30 -15.48
CA PHE A 78 -4.07 -8.80 -14.25
C PHE A 78 -5.41 -8.10 -13.98
N SER A 79 -6.25 -8.73 -13.17
CA SER A 79 -7.55 -8.17 -12.80
C SER A 79 -7.60 -7.74 -11.34
N GLY A 80 -8.38 -6.69 -11.06
CA GLY A 80 -8.58 -6.16 -9.72
C GLY A 80 -10.04 -5.85 -9.43
N PHE A 81 -10.44 -6.03 -8.17
CA PHE A 81 -11.77 -5.70 -7.68
C PHE A 81 -11.79 -4.31 -7.08
N LYS A 82 -12.69 -3.44 -7.56
CA LYS A 82 -12.78 -2.06 -7.10
C LYS A 82 -13.51 -1.96 -5.77
N GLU A 83 -12.90 -1.28 -4.80
CA GLU A 83 -13.55 -0.89 -3.55
C GLU A 83 -13.12 0.50 -3.10
N ARG A 84 -14.03 1.19 -2.40
CA ARG A 84 -13.75 2.52 -1.85
C ARG A 84 -13.32 2.39 -0.40
N ILE A 85 -12.08 2.78 -0.12
CA ILE A 85 -11.41 2.58 1.17
C ILE A 85 -11.10 3.92 1.79
N LYS A 86 -11.22 4.01 3.12
CA LYS A 86 -10.75 5.16 3.87
C LYS A 86 -9.28 4.94 4.23
N MET A 87 -8.39 5.68 3.60
CA MET A 87 -6.97 5.64 3.89
C MET A 87 -6.59 6.74 4.89
N PHE A 88 -5.81 6.36 5.88
CA PHE A 88 -5.20 7.26 6.85
C PHE A 88 -3.73 7.47 6.50
N PHE A 89 -3.35 8.72 6.33
CA PHE A 89 -1.98 9.11 6.05
C PHE A 89 -1.72 10.51 6.61
N SER A 90 -0.56 10.70 7.26
CA SER A 90 -0.14 12.01 7.81
C SER A 90 -1.21 12.68 8.71
N GLY A 91 -1.87 11.88 9.56
CA GLY A 91 -2.93 12.35 10.47
C GLY A 91 -4.25 12.72 9.79
N LYS A 92 -4.40 12.45 8.49
CA LYS A 92 -5.59 12.78 7.69
C LYS A 92 -6.25 11.54 7.13
N LYS A 93 -7.51 11.71 6.75
CA LYS A 93 -8.36 10.67 6.17
C LYS A 93 -8.68 11.04 4.73
N TYR A 94 -8.51 10.08 3.84
CA TYR A 94 -8.77 10.19 2.42
C TYR A 94 -9.69 9.05 2.01
N PHE A 95 -10.66 9.31 1.15
CA PHE A 95 -11.46 8.24 0.55
C PHE A 95 -10.93 7.98 -0.85
N CYS A 96 -10.32 6.82 -1.02
CA CYS A 96 -9.61 6.44 -2.23
C CYS A 96 -10.26 5.19 -2.81
N ASP A 97 -10.36 5.15 -4.13
CA ASP A 97 -10.76 3.94 -4.83
C ASP A 97 -9.50 3.05 -4.98
N PHE A 98 -9.55 1.84 -4.45
CA PHE A 98 -8.51 0.83 -4.57
C PHE A 98 -8.98 -0.35 -5.41
N TYR A 99 -8.06 -0.95 -6.15
CA TYR A 99 -8.27 -2.22 -6.83
C TYR A 99 -7.48 -3.32 -6.14
N PHE A 100 -8.21 -4.30 -5.62
CA PHE A 100 -7.64 -5.43 -4.90
C PHE A 100 -7.35 -6.58 -5.86
N SER A 101 -6.11 -7.05 -5.91
CA SER A 101 -5.69 -8.12 -6.83
C SER A 101 -4.75 -9.12 -6.17
N LYS A 102 -4.77 -10.36 -6.65
CA LYS A 102 -3.81 -11.41 -6.28
C LYS A 102 -2.43 -11.19 -6.90
N SER A 103 -2.35 -10.41 -7.98
CA SER A 103 -1.09 -10.15 -8.69
C SER A 103 -0.22 -9.11 -7.98
N ILE A 104 -0.76 -8.38 -6.99
CA ILE A 104 0.02 -7.47 -6.17
C ILE A 104 0.73 -8.27 -5.08
N PRO A 105 2.07 -8.26 -5.03
CA PRO A 105 2.82 -9.06 -4.08
C PRO A 105 2.63 -8.54 -2.65
N VAL A 106 2.51 -9.45 -1.69
CA VAL A 106 2.37 -9.12 -0.25
C VAL A 106 3.56 -8.32 0.29
N LYS A 107 4.73 -8.38 -0.36
CA LYS A 107 5.93 -7.60 0.01
C LYS A 107 5.84 -6.11 -0.32
N SER A 108 5.03 -5.75 -1.32
CA SER A 108 4.74 -4.36 -1.69
C SER A 108 3.23 -4.24 -1.83
N PRO A 109 2.50 -4.38 -0.71
CA PRO A 109 1.09 -4.76 -0.75
C PRO A 109 0.17 -3.62 -1.17
N ILE A 110 0.66 -2.38 -1.25
CA ILE A 110 -0.12 -1.19 -1.58
C ILE A 110 0.68 -0.32 -2.55
N ILE A 111 0.06 0.07 -3.67
CA ILE A 111 0.56 1.04 -4.64
C ILE A 111 -0.43 2.19 -4.70
N LEU A 112 0.05 3.42 -4.62
CA LEU A 112 -0.75 4.64 -4.63
C LEU A 112 -0.56 5.34 -5.98
N GLY A 113 -1.57 5.21 -6.83
CA GLY A 113 -1.57 5.66 -8.21
C GLY A 113 -2.42 6.90 -8.48
N GLN A 114 -2.57 7.22 -9.76
CA GLN A 114 -3.21 8.44 -10.26
C GLN A 114 -4.66 8.57 -9.76
N ASN A 115 -5.49 7.56 -10.04
CA ASN A 115 -6.85 7.47 -9.51
C ASN A 115 -6.84 6.94 -8.07
N GLY A 116 -7.44 7.70 -7.16
CA GLY A 116 -7.56 7.42 -5.74
C GLY A 116 -6.60 8.23 -4.86
N PHE A 117 -5.32 8.35 -5.20
CA PHE A 117 -4.33 9.04 -4.36
C PHE A 117 -3.94 10.42 -4.90
N PHE A 118 -3.42 10.48 -6.13
CA PHE A 118 -3.02 11.76 -6.70
C PHE A 118 -4.22 12.64 -7.04
N ASP A 119 -5.37 12.07 -7.41
CA ASP A 119 -6.61 12.82 -7.67
C ASP A 119 -7.21 13.53 -6.45
N GLN A 120 -6.68 13.32 -5.25
CA GLN A 120 -7.18 13.94 -4.02
C GLN A 120 -6.87 15.45 -4.04
N PRO A 121 -7.89 16.34 -4.05
CA PRO A 121 -7.67 17.79 -4.13
C PRO A 121 -6.83 18.29 -2.95
N SER A 122 -7.11 17.77 -1.75
CA SER A 122 -6.44 18.15 -0.51
C SER A 122 -4.98 17.65 -0.36
N LEU A 123 -4.52 16.86 -1.34
CA LEU A 123 -3.14 16.41 -1.47
C LEU A 123 -2.30 17.43 -2.26
N HIS A 124 -2.86 18.03 -3.31
CA HIS A 124 -2.20 19.01 -4.17
C HIS A 124 -1.81 20.29 -3.45
N ASP A 125 -2.65 20.80 -2.54
CA ASP A 125 -2.35 22.00 -1.74
C ASP A 125 -1.12 21.84 -0.84
N ARG A 126 -0.60 20.61 -0.68
CA ARG A 126 0.41 20.25 0.33
C ARG A 126 1.49 19.32 -0.17
N TRP A 127 1.52 18.98 -1.46
CA TRP A 127 2.64 18.27 -2.04
C TRP A 127 3.88 19.16 -1.93
N PRO A 128 4.97 18.71 -1.29
CA PRO A 128 6.16 19.55 -1.19
C PRO A 128 6.67 19.84 -2.60
N SER A 129 6.92 21.12 -2.89
CA SER A 129 7.80 21.51 -3.98
C SER A 129 9.13 20.75 -3.86
N ARG A 130 9.73 20.36 -4.99
CA ARG A 130 10.96 19.52 -5.07
C ARG A 130 12.09 19.98 -4.13
N SER A 131 12.12 21.25 -3.73
CA SER A 131 13.08 21.84 -2.80
C SER A 131 12.94 21.42 -1.32
N ASN A 132 11.87 20.71 -0.93
CA ASN A 132 11.60 20.32 0.46
C ASN A 132 11.72 18.79 0.71
N LEU A 133 12.29 18.06 -0.24
CA LEU A 133 12.61 16.64 -0.09
C LEU A 133 13.84 16.50 0.82
N VAL A 134 13.64 15.91 2.00
CA VAL A 134 14.73 15.62 2.95
C VAL A 134 14.84 14.10 3.03
N ALA A 135 16.01 13.56 2.67
CA ALA A 135 16.31 12.16 2.95
C ALA A 135 16.20 11.95 4.47
N PRO A 136 15.45 10.95 4.96
CA PRO A 136 15.42 10.68 6.40
C PRO A 136 16.85 10.38 6.88
N PRO A 137 17.19 10.73 8.13
CA PRO A 137 18.43 10.26 8.72
C PRO A 137 18.43 8.73 8.67
N TYR A 138 19.52 8.16 8.16
CA TYR A 138 19.76 6.73 7.97
C TYR A 138 18.97 5.85 8.93
N PHE A 139 18.08 5.01 8.38
CA PHE A 139 17.34 4.01 9.15
C PHE A 139 18.34 3.02 9.76
N SER A 140 18.36 2.91 11.09
CA SER A 140 19.18 1.90 11.75
C SER A 140 18.76 0.47 11.30
N PRO A 141 19.69 -0.44 11.03
CA PRO A 141 19.39 -1.83 10.64
C PRO A 141 18.46 -2.58 11.61
N LEU A 142 18.40 -2.14 12.87
CA LEU A 142 17.58 -2.71 13.94
C LEU A 142 16.06 -2.47 13.75
N ALA A 143 15.65 -1.35 13.14
CA ALA A 143 14.23 -1.08 12.88
C ALA A 143 13.67 -1.98 11.76
N PHE A 144 14.49 -2.26 10.74
CA PHE A 144 14.15 -3.18 9.64
C PHE A 144 14.06 -4.65 10.11
N SER A 145 14.82 -5.02 11.15
CA SER A 145 14.78 -6.36 11.76
C SER A 145 13.45 -6.64 12.46
N ARG A 146 12.90 -5.67 13.21
CA ARG A 146 11.61 -5.83 13.91
C ARG A 146 10.41 -5.84 12.95
N GLU A 147 10.48 -5.10 11.84
CA GLU A 147 9.46 -5.13 10.78
C GLU A 147 9.45 -6.45 10.00
N LYS A 148 10.61 -7.08 9.76
CA LYS A 148 10.68 -8.45 9.20
C LYS A 148 9.99 -9.48 10.09
N GLU A 149 10.09 -9.32 11.40
CA GLU A 149 9.42 -10.16 12.39
C GLU A 149 7.90 -9.97 12.36
N TYR A 150 7.43 -8.74 12.22
CA TYR A 150 6.01 -8.42 12.06
C TYR A 150 5.45 -8.94 10.72
N TYR A 151 6.16 -8.76 9.60
CA TYR A 151 5.77 -9.36 8.32
C TYR A 151 5.75 -10.89 8.39
N ARG A 152 6.70 -11.52 9.09
CA ARG A 152 6.64 -12.96 9.39
C ARG A 152 5.42 -13.32 10.23
N PHE A 153 5.08 -12.52 11.24
CA PHE A 153 3.91 -12.75 12.10
C PHE A 153 2.58 -12.61 11.36
N VAL A 154 2.41 -11.57 10.54
CA VAL A 154 1.22 -11.36 9.71
C VAL A 154 1.11 -12.46 8.66
N CYS A 155 2.21 -12.79 7.95
CA CYS A 155 2.22 -13.90 7.00
C CYS A 155 1.96 -15.26 7.69
N GLN A 156 2.54 -15.54 8.86
CA GLN A 156 2.28 -16.77 9.62
C GLN A 156 0.85 -16.85 10.12
N LYS A 157 0.27 -15.75 10.64
CA LYS A 157 -1.13 -15.75 11.08
C LYS A 157 -2.10 -15.91 9.92
N LEU A 158 -1.83 -15.30 8.77
CA LEU A 158 -2.65 -15.46 7.57
C LEU A 158 -2.55 -16.88 7.00
N LEU A 159 -1.34 -17.47 6.95
CA LEU A 159 -1.10 -18.85 6.52
C LEU A 159 -1.70 -19.89 7.48
N TYR A 160 -1.60 -19.67 8.79
CA TYR A 160 -2.20 -20.55 9.81
C TYR A 160 -3.74 -20.57 9.73
N GLN A 161 -4.36 -19.42 9.49
CA GLN A 161 -5.82 -19.32 9.31
C GLN A 161 -6.29 -20.01 8.01
N ASP A 162 -5.47 -20.04 6.96
CA ASP A 162 -5.78 -20.77 5.72
C ASP A 162 -5.68 -22.30 5.90
N GLN A 163 -4.67 -22.79 6.64
CA GLN A 163 -4.53 -24.23 6.92
C GLN A 163 -5.67 -24.80 7.78
N LYS A 164 -6.22 -24.01 8.70
CA LYS A 164 -7.33 -24.42 9.58
C LYS A 164 -8.69 -24.46 8.85
N ARG A 165 -8.81 -23.82 7.68
CA ARG A 165 -10.02 -23.82 6.84
C ARG A 165 -10.03 -24.92 5.77
N ARG A 166 -8.91 -25.63 5.59
CA ARG A 166 -8.74 -26.74 4.63
C ARG A 166 -8.82 -28.13 5.29
N LYS A 167 -9.07 -28.18 6.60
CA LYS A 167 -9.46 -29.37 7.36
C LYS A 167 -10.93 -29.26 7.71
#